data_AF-A0A7I7QM17-F1
#
_entry.id   AF-A0A7I7QM17-F1
#
_cell.length_a   1.000
_cell.length_b   1.000
_cell.length_c   1.000
_cell.angle_alpha   90.00
_cell.angle_beta   90.00
_cell.angle_gamma   90.00
#
_symmetry.space_group_name_H-M   'P 1'
#
loop_
_entity.id
_entity.type
_entity.pdbx_description
1 polymer ?
#
loop_
_entity_poly.entity_id
_entity_poly.type
_entity_poly.pdbx_seq_one_letter_code
_entity_poly.pdbx_strand_id
1 'polypeptide(L)'
;MSLVVERGKTRCPSCVAFADYSFVECGPDTMEYEVRCGQCGEVYREVTSTELLPLLTDAEIYVYTPYSERVRAQPWLRVVATGRRTRLLALEAAAAARDALGDARDALGQLPKRLPQSPLRELEAGRGAAHAV
;
A
#
# COMPACT_ATOMS: atom_id res chain seq x y z
N MET A 1 -33.96 -5.75 0.85
CA MET A 1 -33.66 -5.19 2.19
C MET A 1 -32.67 -6.14 2.84
N SER A 2 -31.53 -5.66 3.31
CA SER A 2 -30.53 -6.51 3.97
C SER A 2 -30.81 -6.56 5.47
N LEU A 3 -31.12 -7.74 6.01
CA LEU A 3 -31.39 -7.91 7.44
C LEU A 3 -30.15 -8.49 8.11
N VAL A 4 -29.64 -7.85 9.16
CA VAL A 4 -28.56 -8.45 9.95
C VAL A 4 -29.17 -9.46 10.90
N VAL A 5 -28.83 -10.73 10.70
CA VAL A 5 -29.40 -11.86 11.44
C VAL A 5 -28.59 -12.16 12.70
N GLU A 6 -27.27 -11.98 12.63
CA GLU A 6 -26.38 -12.26 13.76
C GLU A 6 -25.18 -11.30 13.77
N ARG A 7 -24.66 -11.00 14.95
CA ARG A 7 -23.41 -10.25 15.16
C ARG A 7 -22.64 -10.83 16.33
N GLY A 8 -21.32 -10.76 16.26
CA GLY A 8 -20.47 -11.15 17.37
C GLY A 8 -19.01 -10.76 17.18
N LYS A 9 -18.14 -11.39 17.97
CA LYS A 9 -16.69 -11.20 17.93
C LYS A 9 -16.01 -12.42 17.34
N THR A 10 -15.05 -12.19 16.45
CA THR A 10 -14.18 -13.24 15.89
C THR A 10 -12.74 -12.74 15.81
N ARG A 11 -11.82 -13.57 15.35
CA ARG A 11 -10.45 -13.17 15.05
C ARG A 11 -10.35 -12.73 13.58
N CYS A 12 -9.67 -11.62 13.35
CA CYS A 12 -9.36 -11.15 12.00
C CYS A 12 -8.53 -12.23 11.26
N PRO A 13 -8.95 -12.69 10.07
CA PRO A 13 -8.19 -13.67 9.29
C PRO A 13 -6.80 -13.17 8.85
N SER A 14 -6.60 -11.84 8.80
CA SER A 14 -5.33 -11.24 8.41
C SER A 14 -4.36 -11.04 9.59
N CYS A 15 -4.78 -10.38 10.67
CA CYS A 15 -3.89 -9.98 11.77
C CYS A 15 -4.16 -10.67 13.11
N VAL A 16 -5.21 -11.49 13.18
CA VAL A 16 -5.61 -12.24 14.38
C VAL A 16 -6.00 -11.36 15.57
N ALA A 17 -6.16 -10.04 15.39
CA ALA A 17 -6.81 -9.18 16.39
C ALA A 17 -8.29 -9.55 16.53
N PHE A 18 -8.92 -9.18 17.65
CA PHE A 18 -10.36 -9.26 17.78
C PHE A 18 -11.03 -8.30 16.79
N ALA A 19 -12.04 -8.80 16.09
CA ALA A 19 -12.79 -8.09 15.07
C ALA A 19 -14.29 -8.37 15.24
N ASP A 20 -15.12 -7.48 14.73
CA ASP A 20 -16.57 -7.67 14.68
C ASP A 20 -16.92 -8.52 13.46
N TYR A 21 -17.82 -9.47 13.63
CA TYR A 21 -18.46 -10.15 12.50
C TYR A 21 -19.96 -9.89 12.48
N SER A 22 -20.55 -10.04 11.30
CA SER A 22 -22.00 -10.02 11.09
C SER A 22 -22.40 -11.02 10.03
N PHE A 23 -23.54 -11.66 10.24
CA PHE A 23 -24.26 -12.35 9.17
C PHE A 23 -25.44 -11.51 8.70
N VAL A 24 -25.54 -11.31 7.39
CA VAL A 24 -26.53 -10.47 6.74
C VAL A 24 -27.31 -11.30 5.72
N GLU A 25 -28.62 -11.37 5.87
CA GLU A 25 -29.50 -11.94 4.85
C GLU A 25 -29.65 -10.92 3.72
N CYS A 26 -29.20 -11.31 2.52
CA CYS A 26 -29.12 -10.45 1.34
C CYS A 26 -30.21 -10.79 0.30
N GLY A 27 -30.89 -11.92 0.46
CA GLY A 27 -31.94 -12.43 -0.41
C GLY A 27 -32.60 -13.67 0.18
N PRO A 28 -33.64 -14.23 -0.46
CA PRO A 28 -34.44 -15.34 0.08
C PRO A 28 -33.60 -16.58 0.40
N ASP A 29 -32.52 -16.78 -0.33
CA ASP A 29 -31.64 -17.95 -0.21
C ASP A 29 -30.17 -17.54 -0.19
N THR A 30 -29.85 -16.37 0.39
CA THR A 30 -28.47 -15.85 0.38
C THR A 30 -28.12 -15.13 1.67
N MET A 31 -27.00 -15.55 2.26
CA MET A 31 -26.45 -15.00 3.49
C MET A 31 -25.00 -14.55 3.26
N GLU A 32 -24.67 -13.35 3.71
CA GLU A 32 -23.31 -12.80 3.70
C GLU A 32 -22.73 -12.84 5.11
N TYR A 33 -21.60 -13.51 5.28
CA TYR A 33 -20.73 -13.40 6.45
C TYR A 33 -19.69 -12.31 6.20
N GLU A 34 -19.64 -11.31 7.08
CA GLU A 34 -18.68 -10.22 7.02
C GLU A 34 -17.87 -10.13 8.32
N VAL A 35 -16.56 -9.90 8.24
CA VAL A 35 -15.69 -9.56 9.38
C VAL A 35 -15.01 -8.22 9.11
N ARG A 36 -15.16 -7.27 10.04
CA ARG A 36 -14.51 -5.95 10.00
C ARG A 36 -13.51 -5.82 11.12
N CYS A 37 -12.23 -5.68 10.77
CA CYS A 37 -11.17 -5.46 11.75
C CYS A 37 -10.88 -3.97 11.93
N GLY A 38 -11.14 -3.45 13.14
CA GLY A 38 -10.77 -2.07 13.50
C GLY A 38 -9.26 -1.83 13.67
N GLN A 39 -8.45 -2.90 13.76
CA GLN A 39 -7.01 -2.80 14.01
C GLN A 39 -6.18 -2.68 12.72
N CYS A 40 -6.41 -3.57 11.74
CA CYS A 40 -5.67 -3.57 10.48
C CYS A 40 -6.50 -3.11 9.28
N GLY A 41 -7.80 -2.83 9.48
CA GLY A 41 -8.70 -2.37 8.41
C GLY A 41 -9.18 -3.47 7.46
N GLU A 42 -8.84 -4.74 7.69
CA GLU A 42 -9.31 -5.85 6.86
C GLU A 42 -10.84 -5.96 6.92
N VAL A 43 -11.45 -6.11 5.75
CA VAL A 43 -12.87 -6.45 5.59
C VAL A 43 -12.96 -7.75 4.80
N TYR A 44 -13.25 -8.83 5.52
CA TYR A 44 -13.47 -10.14 4.93
C TYR A 44 -14.96 -10.32 4.66
N ARG A 45 -15.31 -10.86 3.49
CA ARG A 45 -16.68 -11.24 3.13
C ARG A 45 -16.71 -12.65 2.56
N GLU A 46 -17.81 -13.34 2.80
CA GLU A 46 -18.15 -14.63 2.23
C GLU A 46 -19.66 -14.68 2.02
N VAL A 47 -20.10 -15.09 0.83
CA VAL A 47 -21.51 -15.17 0.49
C VAL A 47 -21.87 -16.63 0.30
N THR A 48 -22.87 -17.10 1.04
CA THR A 48 -23.40 -18.45 0.99
C THR A 48 -24.79 -18.41 0.37
N SER A 49 -25.00 -19.20 -0.69
CA SER A 49 -26.32 -19.40 -1.30
C SER A 49 -26.88 -20.76 -0.85
N THR A 50 -28.12 -20.77 -0.36
CA THR A 50 -28.84 -21.99 0.04
C THR A 50 -29.53 -22.69 -1.13
N GLU A 51 -29.66 -22.04 -2.31
CA GLU A 51 -30.22 -22.66 -3.52
C GLU A 51 -29.36 -23.83 -4.03
N LEU A 52 -28.06 -23.83 -3.72
CA LEU A 52 -27.11 -24.89 -4.05
C LEU A 52 -26.95 -25.97 -2.98
N LEU A 53 -27.81 -25.98 -1.95
CA LEU A 53 -27.89 -27.04 -0.94
C LEU A 53 -29.11 -27.96 -1.16
N PRO A 54 -29.27 -28.65 -2.32
CA PRO A 54 -30.17 -29.79 -2.35
C PRO A 54 -29.55 -30.92 -1.50
N LEU A 55 -30.21 -31.28 -0.39
CA LEU A 55 -30.05 -32.54 0.36
C LEU A 55 -28.81 -32.70 1.26
N LEU A 56 -28.70 -31.92 2.34
CA LEU A 56 -27.84 -32.25 3.50
C LEU A 56 -28.65 -32.36 4.80
N THR A 57 -29.86 -32.91 4.72
CA THR A 57 -30.68 -33.29 5.89
C THR A 57 -30.63 -34.78 6.20
N ASP A 58 -29.59 -35.49 5.78
CA ASP A 58 -29.29 -36.82 6.31
C ASP A 58 -27.89 -36.83 6.93
N ALA A 59 -27.84 -37.28 8.17
CA ALA A 59 -26.71 -37.22 9.07
C ALA A 59 -25.54 -38.09 8.57
N GLU A 60 -24.57 -37.50 7.87
CA GLU A 60 -23.23 -38.08 7.78
C GLU A 60 -22.18 -36.99 7.51
N ILE A 61 -21.39 -36.73 8.55
CA ILE A 61 -20.05 -36.12 8.54
C ILE A 61 -20.01 -34.64 8.07
N TYR A 62 -20.14 -33.71 9.02
CA TYR A 62 -19.57 -32.37 8.86
C TYR A 62 -18.04 -32.48 8.87
N VAL A 63 -17.44 -32.77 7.71
CA VAL A 63 -16.01 -32.53 7.52
C VAL A 63 -15.85 -31.02 7.34
N TYR A 64 -15.27 -30.35 8.33
CA TYR A 64 -14.76 -29.00 8.13
C TYR A 64 -13.61 -29.06 7.11
N THR A 65 -13.94 -28.96 5.82
CA THR A 65 -12.98 -28.53 4.81
C THR A 65 -12.93 -27.00 4.92
N PRO A 66 -11.86 -26.40 5.46
CA PRO A 66 -11.70 -24.96 5.36
C PRO A 66 -11.78 -24.61 3.87
N TYR A 67 -12.57 -23.61 3.51
CA TYR A 67 -12.58 -23.04 2.18
C TYR A 67 -11.26 -22.28 1.96
N SER A 68 -10.17 -23.04 1.84
CA SER A 68 -8.93 -22.58 1.24
C SER A 68 -8.91 -22.90 -0.25
N GLU A 69 -10.05 -22.85 -0.93
CA GLU A 69 -10.11 -22.43 -2.33
C GLU A 69 -10.36 -20.93 -2.41
N ARG A 70 -9.59 -20.17 -1.64
CA ARG A 70 -9.27 -18.82 -2.05
C ARG A 70 -7.99 -18.95 -2.85
N VAL A 71 -7.97 -18.42 -4.07
CA VAL A 71 -6.72 -18.10 -4.78
C VAL A 71 -5.91 -17.19 -3.86
N ARG A 72 -5.17 -17.80 -2.95
CA ARG A 72 -4.15 -17.15 -2.17
C ARG A 72 -3.05 -16.96 -3.20
N ALA A 73 -2.91 -15.75 -3.73
CA ALA A 73 -1.56 -15.31 -4.04
C ALA A 73 -0.77 -15.59 -2.75
N GLN A 74 0.09 -16.62 -2.79
CA GLN A 74 0.71 -17.13 -1.57
C GLN A 74 1.33 -15.94 -0.83
N PRO A 75 1.22 -15.84 0.50
CA PRO A 75 1.67 -14.66 1.24
C PRO A 75 3.09 -14.23 0.87
N TRP A 76 3.98 -15.18 0.58
CA TRP A 76 5.34 -14.90 0.10
C TRP A 76 5.41 -14.34 -1.33
N LEU A 77 4.49 -14.69 -2.25
CA LEU A 77 4.43 -14.08 -3.58
C LEU A 77 4.11 -12.59 -3.48
N ARG A 78 3.25 -12.18 -2.53
CA ARG A 78 2.99 -10.77 -2.26
C ARG A 78 4.23 -10.07 -1.69
N VAL A 79 4.93 -10.70 -0.75
CA VAL A 79 6.19 -10.18 -0.20
C VAL A 79 7.28 -10.08 -1.27
N VAL A 80 7.44 -11.10 -2.13
CA VAL A 80 8.41 -11.12 -3.23
C VAL A 80 8.06 -10.11 -4.32
N ALA A 81 6.78 -9.97 -4.70
CA ALA A 81 6.35 -8.98 -5.67
C ALA A 81 6.52 -7.55 -5.16
N THR A 82 6.26 -7.30 -3.88
CA THR A 82 6.55 -6.00 -3.24
C THR A 82 8.05 -5.77 -3.15
N GLY A 83 8.84 -6.77 -2.75
CA GLY A 83 10.31 -6.69 -2.71
C GLY A 83 10.96 -6.47 -4.08
N ARG A 84 10.44 -7.07 -5.15
CA ARG A 84 10.90 -6.82 -6.53
C ARG A 84 10.60 -5.40 -6.98
N ARG A 85 9.39 -4.90 -6.70
CA ARG A 85 8.99 -3.51 -7.02
C ARG A 85 9.84 -2.49 -6.27
N THR A 86 10.05 -2.67 -4.97
CA THR A 86 10.91 -1.76 -4.19
C THR A 86 12.36 -1.81 -4.65
N ARG A 87 12.89 -2.99 -5.00
CA ARG A 87 14.24 -3.11 -5.57
C ARG A 87 14.38 -2.38 -6.91
N LEU A 88 13.42 -2.52 -7.82
CA LEU A 88 13.47 -1.84 -9.12
C LEU A 88 13.45 -0.32 -8.94
N LEU A 89 12.54 0.20 -8.11
CA LEU A 89 12.49 1.63 -7.78
C LEU A 89 13.80 2.13 -7.15
N ALA A 90 14.43 1.32 -6.28
CA ALA A 90 15.71 1.67 -5.69
C ALA A 90 16.86 1.68 -6.73
N LEU A 91 16.84 0.76 -7.70
CA LEU A 91 17.83 0.72 -8.79
C LEU A 91 17.65 1.92 -9.75
N GLU A 92 16.41 2.27 -10.08
CA GLU A 92 16.10 3.47 -10.88
C GLU A 92 16.53 4.74 -10.15
N ALA A 93 16.20 4.87 -8.86
CA ALA A 93 16.65 6.00 -8.05
C ALA A 93 18.18 6.07 -7.94
N ALA A 94 18.86 4.94 -7.81
CA ALA A 94 20.32 4.89 -7.77
C ALA A 94 20.95 5.22 -9.14
N ALA A 95 20.33 4.83 -10.25
CA ALA A 95 20.75 5.24 -11.58
C ALA A 95 20.60 6.76 -11.75
N ALA A 96 19.44 7.31 -11.46
CA ALA A 96 19.19 8.75 -11.50
C ALA A 96 20.15 9.55 -10.61
N ALA A 97 20.46 9.04 -9.40
CA ALA A 97 21.42 9.66 -8.51
C ALA A 97 22.85 9.65 -9.09
N ARG A 98 23.27 8.56 -9.76
CA ARG A 98 24.58 8.48 -10.43
C ARG A 98 24.68 9.45 -11.60
N ASP A 99 23.62 9.55 -12.40
CA ASP A 99 23.59 10.47 -13.53
C ASP A 99 23.66 11.92 -13.02
N ALA A 100 22.87 12.27 -12.00
CA ALA A 100 22.94 13.59 -11.36
C ALA A 100 24.32 13.92 -10.77
N LEU A 101 25.01 12.92 -10.19
CA LEU A 101 26.39 13.07 -9.71
C LEU A 101 27.38 13.28 -10.87
N GLY A 102 27.17 12.60 -12.00
CA GLY A 102 27.93 12.79 -13.23
C GLY A 102 27.78 14.20 -13.78
N ASP A 103 26.53 14.66 -13.93
CA ASP A 103 26.20 16.01 -14.39
C ASP A 103 26.81 17.08 -13.47
N ALA A 104 26.69 16.89 -12.14
CA ALA A 104 27.28 17.81 -11.17
C ALA A 104 28.81 17.85 -11.28
N ARG A 105 29.46 16.70 -11.48
CA ARG A 105 30.92 16.62 -11.68
C ARG A 105 31.34 17.33 -12.96
N ASP A 106 30.61 17.14 -14.04
CA ASP A 106 30.93 17.74 -15.33
C ASP A 106 30.68 19.26 -15.29
N ALA A 107 29.61 19.71 -14.62
CA ALA A 107 29.36 21.13 -14.36
C ALA A 107 30.48 21.77 -13.53
N LEU A 108 30.98 21.08 -12.48
CA LEU A 108 32.16 21.53 -11.73
C LEU A 108 33.41 21.58 -12.61
N GLY A 109 33.57 20.65 -13.55
CA GLY A 109 34.65 20.64 -14.53
C GLY A 109 34.60 21.79 -15.54
N GLN A 110 33.39 22.28 -15.85
CA GLN A 110 33.15 23.43 -16.72
C GLN A 110 33.30 24.78 -16.01
N LEU A 111 33.39 24.79 -14.68
CA LEU A 111 33.65 26.02 -13.96
C LEU A 111 34.98 26.64 -14.41
N PRO A 112 35.02 27.96 -14.60
CA PRO A 112 36.25 28.62 -14.96
C PRO A 112 37.28 28.42 -13.85
N LYS A 113 38.48 27.93 -14.22
CA LYS A 113 39.61 27.68 -13.29
C LYS A 113 40.03 28.93 -12.50
N ARG A 114 39.59 30.10 -12.95
CA ARG A 114 39.68 31.37 -12.24
C ARG A 114 38.27 31.93 -12.14
N LEU A 115 37.78 32.12 -10.91
CA LEU A 115 36.62 32.97 -10.69
C LEU A 115 36.91 34.32 -11.38
N PRO A 116 35.94 34.90 -12.12
CA PRO A 116 36.10 36.23 -12.64
C PRO A 116 36.44 37.14 -11.46
N GLN A 117 37.65 37.68 -11.46
CA GLN A 117 38.01 38.69 -10.49
C GLN A 117 37.31 39.96 -10.93
N SER A 118 36.08 40.15 -10.48
CA SER A 118 35.48 41.47 -10.46
C SER A 118 36.46 42.34 -9.68
N PRO A 119 37.04 43.39 -10.29
CA PRO A 119 37.93 44.27 -9.55
C PRO A 119 37.13 44.83 -8.37
N LEU A 120 37.62 44.64 -7.15
CA LEU A 120 37.00 45.11 -5.90
C LEU A 120 36.50 46.56 -5.98
N ARG A 121 37.16 47.39 -6.80
CA ARG A 121 36.78 48.78 -7.09
C ARG A 121 35.38 48.97 -7.68
N GLU A 122 34.86 48.03 -8.46
CA GLU A 122 33.52 48.13 -9.06
C GLU A 122 32.40 47.79 -8.04
N LEU A 123 32.68 46.89 -7.10
CA LEU A 123 31.77 46.57 -5.99
C LEU A 123 31.72 47.68 -4.93
N GLU A 124 32.84 48.39 -4.73
CA GLU A 124 32.90 49.56 -3.85
C GLU A 124 32.25 50.81 -4.49
N ALA A 125 32.38 51.00 -5.81
CA ALA A 125 31.76 52.11 -6.53
C ALA A 125 30.22 52.07 -6.50
N GLY A 126 29.61 50.87 -6.51
CA GLY A 126 28.16 50.71 -6.38
C GLY A 126 27.60 50.98 -4.98
N ARG A 127 28.44 50.93 -3.94
CA ARG A 127 28.04 51.29 -2.55
C ARG A 127 28.13 52.80 -2.28
N GLY A 128 28.96 53.54 -3.02
CA GLY A 128 29.12 55.00 -2.84
C GLY A 128 27.99 55.86 -3.42
N ALA A 129 27.24 55.35 -4.40
CA ALA A 129 26.15 56.09 -5.03
C ALA A 129 24.85 56.13 -4.19
N ALA A 130 24.76 55.36 -3.10
CA ALA A 130 23.58 55.31 -2.24
C ALA A 130 23.58 56.33 -1.07
N HIS A 131 24.61 57.17 -0.94
CA HIS A 131 24.76 58.09 0.20
C HIS A 131 25.10 59.54 -0.14
N ALA A 132 24.70 60.03 -1.32
CA ALA A 132 24.71 61.47 -1.62
C ALA A 132 23.28 62.01 -1.77
N VAL A 133 22.66 62.32 -0.62
CA VAL A 133 21.63 63.37 -0.43
C VAL A 133 21.98 64.11 0.85
#